data_AF-A0A644Y529-F1
#
_entry.id   AF-A0A644Y529-F1
#
_cell.length_a   1.000
_cell.length_b   1.000
_cell.length_c   1.000
_cell.angle_alpha   90.00
_cell.angle_beta   90.00
_cell.angle_gamma   90.00
#
_symmetry.space_group_name_H-M   'P 1'
#
loop_
_entity.id
_entity.type
_entity.pdbx_description
1 polymer ?
#
loop_
_entity_poly.entity_id
_entity_poly.type
_entity_poly.pdbx_seq_one_letter_code
_entity_poly.pdbx_strand_id
1 'polypeptide(L)'
;MDTIVEFAEGRKIVMFGAGGERDLSRRAPMGEIAGKYCDLSILTSDNPRFEDPYDICVEISKGVEKAGGKYEIIVERDKAIYYAIDNSKSKDVILLAGKSTEPYQDMGTEKVPYDEGYIAKMAIIDVEKKRGLRN
;
A
#
# COMPACT_ATOMS: atom_id res chain seq x y z
N MET A 1 7.97 -11.98 1.04
CA MET A 1 6.53 -12.32 0.89
C MET A 1 6.22 -13.69 1.45
N ASP A 2 7.18 -14.61 1.51
CA ASP A 2 6.98 -16.01 1.92
C ASP A 2 6.32 -16.16 3.29
N THR A 3 6.68 -15.34 4.28
CA THR A 3 6.03 -15.36 5.62
C THR A 3 4.52 -15.15 5.54
N ILE A 4 4.03 -14.21 4.73
CA ILE A 4 2.59 -13.96 4.59
C ILE A 4 1.91 -15.15 3.89
N VAL A 5 2.61 -15.78 2.95
CA VAL A 5 2.09 -16.96 2.23
C VAL A 5 1.88 -18.14 3.19
N GLU A 6 2.70 -18.27 4.24
CA GLU A 6 2.61 -19.38 5.19
C GLU A 6 1.37 -19.33 6.10
N PHE A 7 0.86 -18.14 6.45
CA PHE A 7 -0.25 -18.01 7.41
C PHE A 7 -1.53 -17.39 6.85
N ALA A 8 -1.51 -16.79 5.66
CA ALA A 8 -2.71 -16.17 5.10
C ALA A 8 -3.75 -17.22 4.68
N GLU A 9 -4.93 -17.18 5.30
CA GLU A 9 -6.06 -18.05 4.94
C GLU A 9 -6.97 -17.45 3.85
N GLY A 10 -6.97 -16.12 3.69
CA GLY A 10 -7.73 -15.39 2.67
C GLY A 10 -6.84 -14.73 1.60
N ARG A 11 -7.28 -13.60 1.03
CA ARG A 11 -6.48 -12.84 0.07
C ARG A 11 -5.28 -12.19 0.76
N LYS A 12 -4.17 -12.15 0.05
CA LYS A 12 -2.96 -11.41 0.39
C LYS A 12 -3.01 -10.06 -0.31
N ILE A 13 -3.28 -9.01 0.44
CA ILE A 13 -3.34 -7.64 -0.07
C ILE A 13 -2.08 -6.91 0.39
N VAL A 14 -1.35 -6.30 -0.53
CA VAL A 14 -0.19 -5.46 -0.19
C VAL A 14 -0.45 -4.03 -0.60
N MET A 15 -0.16 -3.07 0.29
CA MET A 15 -0.17 -1.65 0.01
C MET A 15 1.26 -1.10 0.11
N PHE A 16 1.76 -0.47 -0.94
CA PHE A 16 3.13 0.06 -0.96
C PHE A 16 3.35 1.15 -2.00
N GLY A 17 4.42 1.91 -1.82
CA GLY A 17 4.95 2.88 -2.78
C GLY A 17 6.46 2.73 -2.92
N ALA A 18 7.09 3.72 -3.54
CA ALA A 18 8.55 3.84 -3.59
C ALA A 18 8.97 5.28 -3.26
N GLY A 19 10.21 5.45 -2.79
CA GLY A 19 10.79 6.78 -2.66
C GLY A 19 11.10 7.41 -4.02
N GLY A 20 10.77 8.68 -4.20
CA GLY A 20 11.24 9.48 -5.31
C GLY A 20 12.76 9.63 -5.30
N GLU A 21 13.36 9.87 -6.46
CA GLU A 21 14.76 10.17 -6.75
C GLU A 21 15.78 9.08 -6.38
N ARG A 22 15.35 8.02 -5.69
CA ARG A 22 16.24 7.00 -5.12
C ARG A 22 16.02 5.61 -5.69
N ASP A 23 14.75 5.20 -5.83
CA ASP A 23 14.40 3.78 -6.00
C ASP A 23 13.99 3.41 -7.44
N LEU A 24 14.35 4.20 -8.46
CA LEU A 24 13.90 4.02 -9.86
C LEU A 24 14.11 2.59 -10.38
N SER A 25 15.33 2.05 -10.25
CA SER A 25 15.66 0.70 -10.73
C SER A 25 14.96 -0.42 -9.96
N ARG A 26 14.34 -0.11 -8.83
CA ARG A 26 13.65 -1.07 -7.96
C ARG A 26 12.14 -1.06 -8.13
N ARG A 27 11.55 -0.01 -8.72
CA ARG A 27 10.09 0.15 -8.87
C ARG A 27 9.44 -1.06 -9.54
N ALA A 28 9.87 -1.38 -10.76
CA ALA A 28 9.34 -2.53 -11.49
C ALA A 28 9.65 -3.87 -10.79
N PRO A 29 10.88 -4.17 -10.32
CA PRO A 29 11.13 -5.39 -9.56
C PRO A 29 10.27 -5.56 -8.29
N MET A 30 9.97 -4.47 -7.57
CA MET A 30 9.03 -4.52 -6.43
C MET A 30 7.62 -4.88 -6.89
N GLY A 31 7.16 -4.28 -8.00
CA GLY A 31 5.89 -4.63 -8.62
C GLY A 31 5.81 -6.10 -9.04
N GLU A 32 6.88 -6.64 -9.64
CA GLU A 32 6.93 -8.06 -10.06
C GLU A 32 6.78 -9.01 -8.87
N ILE A 33 7.45 -8.70 -7.74
CA ILE A 33 7.30 -9.48 -6.51
C ILE A 33 5.86 -9.37 -5.98
N ALA A 34 5.29 -8.17 -5.92
CA ALA A 34 3.92 -7.99 -5.45
C ALA A 34 2.92 -8.76 -6.33
N GLY A 35 3.02 -8.64 -7.65
CA GLY A 35 2.14 -9.33 -8.59
C GLY A 35 2.25 -10.86 -8.56
N LYS A 36 3.42 -11.41 -8.20
CA LYS A 36 3.63 -12.85 -8.08
C LYS A 36 3.05 -13.44 -6.79
N TYR A 37 3.13 -12.70 -5.68
CA TYR A 37 2.86 -13.25 -4.35
C TYR A 37 1.56 -12.75 -3.71
N CYS A 38 0.97 -11.67 -4.23
CA CYS A 38 -0.23 -11.05 -3.65
C CYS A 38 -1.43 -11.16 -4.60
N ASP A 39 -2.61 -11.30 -4.02
CA ASP A 39 -3.88 -11.37 -4.76
C ASP A 39 -4.35 -9.97 -5.21
N LEU A 40 -3.87 -8.92 -4.52
CA LEU A 40 -4.11 -7.52 -4.86
C LEU A 40 -2.93 -6.65 -4.38
N SER A 41 -2.44 -5.77 -5.27
CA SER A 41 -1.45 -4.74 -4.96
C SER A 41 -2.10 -3.35 -4.98
N ILE A 42 -2.00 -2.59 -3.91
CA ILE A 42 -2.48 -1.20 -3.83
C ILE A 42 -1.24 -0.30 -3.87
N LEU A 43 -1.09 0.42 -4.99
CA LEU A 43 0.05 1.29 -5.25
C LEU A 43 -0.30 2.71 -4.80
N THR A 44 0.54 3.29 -3.95
CA THR A 44 0.27 4.56 -3.28
C THR A 44 1.54 5.41 -3.15
N SER A 45 1.37 6.69 -2.81
CA SER A 45 2.47 7.53 -2.35
C SER A 45 3.12 7.00 -1.07
N ASP A 46 4.43 7.22 -0.94
CA ASP A 46 5.21 6.95 0.27
C ASP A 46 6.03 8.19 0.65
N ASN A 47 7.14 8.42 -0.05
CA ASN A 47 8.01 9.60 0.07
C ASN A 47 8.38 10.08 -1.35
N PRO A 48 7.45 10.74 -2.07
CA PRO A 48 7.63 11.09 -3.48
C PRO A 48 8.73 12.14 -3.72
N ARG A 49 9.12 12.91 -2.70
CA ARG A 49 10.10 14.01 -2.83
C ARG A 49 9.67 14.97 -3.93
N PHE A 50 10.50 15.15 -4.95
CA PHE A 50 10.23 16.02 -6.09
C PHE A 50 9.63 15.30 -7.30
N GLU A 51 9.38 14.00 -7.22
CA GLU A 51 8.71 13.24 -8.29
C GLU A 51 7.19 13.23 -8.13
N ASP A 52 6.47 13.10 -9.24
CA ASP A 52 5.03 12.87 -9.19
C ASP A 52 4.74 11.47 -8.61
N PRO A 53 3.99 11.36 -7.49
CA PRO A 53 3.68 10.07 -6.89
C PRO A 53 2.87 9.14 -7.80
N TYR A 54 2.07 9.68 -8.71
CA TYR A 54 1.33 8.88 -9.70
C TYR A 54 2.30 8.23 -10.69
N ASP A 55 3.28 8.97 -11.20
CA ASP A 55 4.30 8.42 -12.11
C ASP A 55 5.11 7.32 -11.42
N ILE A 56 5.45 7.49 -10.14
CA ILE A 56 6.08 6.43 -9.34
C ILE A 56 5.19 5.17 -9.30
N CYS A 57 3.89 5.32 -9.05
CA CYS A 57 2.94 4.20 -9.02
C CYS A 57 2.85 3.50 -10.38
N VAL A 58 2.85 4.24 -11.49
CA VAL A 58 2.84 3.71 -12.86
C VAL A 58 4.11 2.90 -13.14
N GLU A 59 5.29 3.36 -12.71
CA GLU A 59 6.53 2.58 -12.87
C GLU A 59 6.51 1.27 -12.07
N ILE A 60 5.88 1.26 -10.89
CA ILE A 60 5.70 0.03 -10.11
C ILE A 60 4.68 -0.89 -10.79
N SER A 61 3.57 -0.35 -11.32
CA SER A 61 2.48 -1.15 -11.90
C SER A 61 2.95 -1.99 -13.08
N LYS A 62 3.88 -1.49 -13.91
CA LYS A 62 4.52 -2.25 -15.00
C LYS A 62 5.08 -3.59 -14.51
N GLY A 63 5.67 -3.62 -13.32
CA GLY A 63 6.17 -4.85 -12.71
C GLY A 63 5.03 -5.79 -12.30
N VAL A 64 3.96 -5.25 -11.72
CA VAL A 64 2.78 -6.04 -11.34
C VAL A 64 2.13 -6.67 -12.56
N GLU A 65 1.93 -5.89 -13.63
CA GLU A 65 1.37 -6.33 -14.91
C GLU A 65 2.22 -7.42 -15.55
N LYS A 66 3.54 -7.24 -15.57
CA LYS A 66 4.49 -8.22 -16.11
C LYS A 66 4.39 -9.58 -15.37
N ALA A 67 4.09 -9.56 -14.08
CA ALA A 67 3.87 -10.77 -13.29
C ALA A 67 2.43 -11.33 -13.42
N GLY A 68 1.54 -10.67 -14.17
CA GLY A 68 0.12 -11.04 -14.28
C GLY A 68 -0.70 -10.76 -13.03
N GLY A 69 -0.19 -9.91 -12.13
CA GLY A 69 -0.84 -9.55 -10.88
C GLY A 69 -1.94 -8.50 -11.05
N LYS A 70 -2.80 -8.38 -10.05
CA LYS A 70 -3.83 -7.34 -9.98
C LYS A 70 -3.32 -6.16 -9.16
N TYR A 71 -3.64 -4.95 -9.60
CA TYR A 71 -3.33 -3.75 -8.83
C TYR A 71 -4.42 -2.68 -8.93
N GLU A 72 -4.36 -1.75 -7.98
CA GLU A 72 -5.11 -0.50 -7.95
C GLU A 72 -4.12 0.64 -7.64
N ILE A 73 -4.28 1.79 -8.29
CA ILE A 73 -3.49 2.99 -7.98
C ILE A 73 -4.37 3.95 -7.19
N ILE A 74 -3.98 4.20 -5.93
CA ILE A 74 -4.63 5.18 -5.04
C ILE A 74 -3.49 6.00 -4.43
N VAL A 75 -3.24 7.18 -5.01
CA VAL A 75 -2.06 8.00 -4.70
C VAL A 75 -2.06 8.47 -3.26
N GLU A 76 -3.21 8.91 -2.75
CA GLU A 76 -3.33 9.37 -1.37
C GLU A 76 -3.30 8.18 -0.40
N ARG A 77 -2.21 8.08 0.36
CA ARG A 77 -1.93 6.94 1.24
C ARG A 77 -3.04 6.64 2.23
N ASP A 78 -3.67 7.68 2.76
CA ASP A 78 -4.80 7.52 3.68
C ASP A 78 -5.99 6.87 2.98
N LYS A 79 -6.32 7.33 1.77
CA LYS A 79 -7.40 6.73 0.97
C LYS A 79 -7.07 5.28 0.60
N ALA A 80 -5.79 4.98 0.33
CA ALA A 80 -5.34 3.63 0.04
C ALA A 80 -5.52 2.69 1.25
N ILE A 81 -5.21 3.17 2.47
CA ILE A 81 -5.44 2.44 3.72
C ILE A 81 -6.94 2.16 3.92
N TYR A 82 -7.78 3.18 3.78
CA TYR A 82 -9.23 3.01 3.90
C TYR A 82 -9.78 2.05 2.85
N TYR A 83 -9.33 2.16 1.60
CA TYR A 83 -9.73 1.25 0.53
C TYR A 83 -9.33 -0.19 0.84
N ALA A 84 -8.10 -0.44 1.30
CA ALA A 84 -7.63 -1.78 1.63
C ALA A 84 -8.51 -2.43 2.72
N ILE A 85 -8.81 -1.67 3.78
CA ILE A 85 -9.60 -2.16 4.92
C ILE A 85 -11.07 -2.33 4.55
N ASP A 86 -11.68 -1.38 3.83
CA ASP A 86 -13.09 -1.46 3.42
C ASP A 86 -13.33 -2.55 2.37
N ASN A 87 -12.35 -2.81 1.49
CA ASN A 87 -12.41 -3.89 0.50
C ASN A 87 -12.10 -5.27 1.10
N SER A 88 -11.54 -5.33 2.31
CA SER A 88 -11.13 -6.59 2.94
C SER A 88 -12.32 -7.52 3.21
N LYS A 89 -12.06 -8.82 3.10
CA LYS A 89 -12.99 -9.89 3.46
C LYS A 89 -12.47 -10.64 4.68
N SER A 90 -13.32 -11.47 5.26
CA SER A 90 -12.92 -12.38 6.33
C SER A 90 -11.68 -13.17 5.91
N LYS A 91 -10.69 -13.26 6.81
CA LYS A 91 -9.42 -13.96 6.64
C LYS A 91 -8.42 -13.32 5.67
N ASP A 92 -8.75 -12.20 5.03
CA ASP A 92 -7.77 -11.45 4.25
C ASP A 92 -6.65 -10.93 5.15
N VAL A 93 -5.43 -10.89 4.61
CA VAL A 93 -4.25 -10.29 5.25
C VAL A 93 -3.86 -9.05 4.45
N ILE A 94 -3.79 -7.91 5.13
CA ILE A 94 -3.32 -6.64 4.55
C ILE A 94 -1.93 -6.34 5.09
N LEU A 95 -0.95 -6.21 4.21
CA LEU A 95 0.39 -5.73 4.52
C LEU A 95 0.53 -4.27 4.06
N LEU A 96 0.77 -3.35 5.01
CA LEU A 96 1.24 -2.01 4.71
C LEU A 96 2.77 -2.03 4.72
N ALA A 97 3.41 -1.77 3.58
CA ALA A 97 4.86 -1.83 3.42
C ALA A 97 5.47 -0.47 3.06
N GLY A 98 6.77 -0.32 3.33
CA GLY A 98 7.57 0.88 3.04
C GLY A 98 7.75 1.78 4.25
N LYS A 99 6.65 2.31 4.78
CA LYS A 99 6.68 3.43 5.73
C LYS A 99 6.94 3.04 7.19
N SER A 100 6.19 2.06 7.70
CA SER A 100 6.33 1.60 9.09
C SER A 100 6.21 2.76 10.10
N THR A 101 7.15 2.89 11.04
CA THR A 101 7.13 3.91 12.11
C THR A 101 7.73 5.26 11.71
N GLU A 102 7.94 5.51 10.40
CA GLU A 102 8.42 6.80 9.94
C GLU A 102 7.36 7.89 10.19
N PRO A 103 7.66 8.94 10.99
CA PRO A 103 6.65 9.84 11.50
C PRO A 103 6.28 10.99 10.53
N TYR A 104 6.67 10.89 9.26
CA TYR A 104 6.41 11.93 8.24
C TYR A 104 6.40 11.37 6.82
N GLN A 105 5.74 12.05 5.89
CA GLN A 105 5.91 11.88 4.43
C GLN A 105 6.75 13.02 3.86
N ASP A 106 7.75 12.67 3.06
CA ASP A 106 8.60 13.62 2.33
C ASP A 106 7.94 14.03 1.00
N MET A 107 7.42 15.26 0.97
CA MET A 107 6.70 15.86 -0.16
C MET A 107 7.57 16.90 -0.89
N GLY A 108 8.91 16.72 -0.86
CA GLY A 108 9.88 17.54 -1.56
C GLY A 108 10.30 18.75 -0.74
N THR A 109 9.48 19.81 -0.72
CA THR A 109 9.80 21.03 0.04
C THR A 109 9.47 20.93 1.52
N GLU A 110 8.64 19.96 1.92
CA GLU A 110 8.21 19.77 3.29
C GLU A 110 8.16 18.30 3.70
N LYS A 111 8.26 18.08 5.01
CA LYS A 111 8.00 16.79 5.66
C LYS A 111 6.71 16.89 6.45
N VAL A 112 5.65 16.30 5.92
CA VAL A 112 4.32 16.34 6.51
C VAL A 112 4.22 15.26 7.61
N PRO A 113 3.88 15.60 8.86
CA PRO A 113 3.69 14.60 9.91
C PRO A 113 2.71 13.50 9.50
N TYR A 114 3.07 12.25 9.77
CA TYR A 114 2.33 11.09 9.30
C TYR A 114 2.39 9.94 10.31
N ASP A 115 1.24 9.36 10.65
CA ASP A 115 1.15 8.19 11.54
C ASP A 115 0.27 7.12 10.88
N GLU A 116 0.92 6.21 10.14
CA GLU A 116 0.27 5.10 9.44
C GLU A 116 -0.52 4.19 10.40
N GLY A 117 0.02 3.95 11.59
CA GLY A 117 -0.60 3.09 12.59
C GLY A 117 -1.87 3.70 13.17
N TYR A 118 -1.86 5.01 13.44
CA TYR A 118 -3.06 5.74 13.86
C TYR A 118 -4.14 5.73 12.78
N ILE A 119 -3.78 6.05 11.53
CA ILE A 119 -4.72 6.10 10.41
C ILE A 119 -5.34 4.71 10.16
N ALA A 120 -4.53 3.64 10.16
CA ALA A 120 -5.03 2.28 10.01
C ALA A 120 -5.99 1.87 11.13
N LYS A 121 -5.69 2.24 12.39
CA LYS A 121 -6.60 2.00 13.52
C LYS A 121 -7.93 2.72 13.33
N MET A 122 -7.90 3.99 12.92
CA MET A 122 -9.13 4.77 12.68
C MET A 122 -9.95 4.16 11.54
N ALA A 123 -9.30 3.78 10.44
CA ALA A 123 -9.97 3.12 9.32
C ALA A 123 -10.64 1.80 9.72
N ILE A 124 -10.01 0.99 10.59
CA ILE A 124 -10.63 -0.23 11.13
C ILE A 124 -11.90 0.13 11.92
N ILE A 125 -11.81 1.11 12.84
CA ILE A 125 -12.96 1.52 13.66
C ILE A 125 -14.12 1.98 12.79
N ASP A 126 -13.86 2.80 11.79
CA ASP A 126 -14.88 3.38 10.94
C ASP A 126 -15.52 2.33 10.02
N VAL A 127 -14.71 1.41 9.48
CA VAL A 127 -15.23 0.28 8.68
C VAL A 127 -16.02 -0.70 9.54
N GLU A 128 -15.59 -1.00 10.77
CA GLU A 128 -16.36 -1.83 11.71
C GLU A 128 -17.72 -1.20 12.04
N LYS A 129 -17.77 0.10 12.30
CA LYS A 129 -19.03 0.85 12.52
C LYS A 129 -19.91 0.80 11.28
N LYS A 130 -19.36 1.10 10.10
CA LYS A 130 -20.06 1.03 8.80
C LYS A 130 -20.66 -0.35 8.55
N ARG A 131 -19.97 -1.41 8.98
CA ARG A 131 -20.41 -2.81 8.86
C ARG A 131 -21.33 -3.27 10.00
N GLY A 132 -21.62 -2.43 11.00
CA GLY A 132 -22.42 -2.79 12.17
C GLY A 132 -21.74 -3.78 13.11
N LEU A 133 -20.41 -3.90 13.07
CA LEU A 133 -19.60 -4.79 13.90
C LEU A 133 -19.12 -4.13 15.19
N ARG A 134 -19.16 -2.80 15.25
CA ARG A 134 -18.80 -1.98 16.42
C ARG A 134 -19.90 -0.95 16.66
N ASN A 135 -20.39 -0.90 17.91
CA ASN A 135 -21.33 0.10 18.41
C ASN A 135 -20.60 1.35 18.93
#